data_AF-A0A9P0YHM8-F1
#
_entry.id   AF-A0A9P0YHM8-F1
#
_cell.length_a   1.000
_cell.length_b   1.000
_cell.length_c   1.000
_cell.angle_alpha   90.00
_cell.angle_beta   90.00
_cell.angle_gamma   90.00
#
_symmetry.space_group_name_H-M   'P 1'
#
loop_
_entity.id
_entity.type
_entity.pdbx_description
1 polymer ?
#
loop_
_entity_poly.entity_id
_entity_poly.type
_entity_poly.pdbx_seq_one_letter_code
_entity_poly.pdbx_strand_id
1 'polypeptide(L)'
;MTMTAAQRMMAKMGWKEGQGLGKQEQGITTPLMAKKTDKRGGVIVASEEVKQPEKKVKSVNFNMPPTRVVLLRNMVGPGEVDDDLEGEVAEECTKFGTVTRVLIFEITESNFPHDEAVRIFIQFERAEQATKALIELDGRFFGGRIVRAGFYDEERFGKNDLAPLPREIPGF
;
A
#
# COMPACT_ATOMS: atom_id res chain seq x y z
N MET A 1 -5.77 6.39 15.05
CA MET A 1 -6.76 5.34 14.70
C MET A 1 -8.14 5.94 14.85
N THR A 2 -8.96 5.91 13.81
CA THR A 2 -10.33 6.46 13.84
C THR A 2 -11.25 5.47 14.56
N MET A 3 -11.82 5.87 15.69
CA MET A 3 -12.82 5.06 16.42
C MET A 3 -14.01 4.75 15.51
N THR A 4 -14.42 3.48 15.44
CA THR A 4 -15.64 3.08 14.73
C THR A 4 -16.88 3.73 15.37
N ALA A 5 -17.98 3.83 14.62
CA ALA A 5 -19.24 4.36 15.15
C ALA A 5 -19.73 3.59 16.38
N ALA A 6 -19.55 2.27 16.38
CA ALA A 6 -19.86 1.40 17.50
C ALA A 6 -18.96 1.69 18.72
N GLN A 7 -17.64 1.84 18.53
CA GLN A 7 -16.73 2.21 19.63
C GLN A 7 -17.10 3.56 20.26
N ARG A 8 -17.50 4.55 19.45
CA ARG A 8 -17.95 5.85 19.98
C ARG A 8 -19.25 5.75 20.79
N MET A 9 -20.22 4.97 20.34
CA MET A 9 -21.46 4.73 21.09
C MET A 9 -21.19 3.99 22.40
N MET A 10 -20.37 2.93 22.38
CA MET A 10 -20.04 2.15 23.58
C MET A 10 -19.24 2.97 24.60
N ALA A 11 -18.26 3.75 24.15
CA ALA A 11 -17.50 4.64 25.03
C ALA A 11 -18.40 5.68 25.73
N LYS A 12 -19.40 6.22 25.02
CA LYS A 12 -20.40 7.13 25.60
C LYS A 12 -21.27 6.46 26.67
N MET A 13 -21.45 5.15 26.57
CA MET A 13 -22.18 4.34 27.55
C MET A 13 -21.28 3.78 28.66
N GLY A 14 -20.04 4.29 28.80
CA GLY A 14 -19.12 3.96 29.89
C GLY A 14 -18.24 2.74 29.65
N TRP A 15 -18.26 2.16 28.45
CA TRP A 15 -17.37 1.06 28.09
C TRP A 15 -15.93 1.56 27.83
N LYS A 16 -14.93 0.82 28.31
CA LYS A 16 -13.50 1.06 28.05
C LYS A 16 -12.89 -0.15 27.35
N GLU A 17 -11.90 0.10 26.50
CA GLU A 17 -11.16 -0.94 25.81
C GLU A 17 -10.50 -1.90 26.83
N GLY A 18 -10.75 -3.20 26.68
CA GLY A 18 -10.25 -4.25 27.58
C GLY A 18 -11.12 -4.54 28.81
N GLN A 19 -12.17 -3.74 29.06
CA GLN A 19 -13.07 -3.93 30.20
C GLN A 19 -14.27 -4.84 29.84
N GLY A 20 -14.59 -5.80 30.72
CA GLY A 20 -15.73 -6.69 30.53
C GLY A 20 -17.07 -5.96 30.60
N LEU A 21 -18.07 -6.43 29.86
CA LEU A 21 -19.39 -5.79 29.80
C LEU A 21 -20.22 -6.08 31.06
N GLY A 22 -20.60 -5.07 31.84
CA GLY A 22 -21.48 -5.23 33.00
C GLY A 22 -21.18 -4.23 34.12
N LYS A 23 -22.10 -4.09 35.08
CA LYS A 23 -21.99 -3.12 36.19
C LYS A 23 -20.72 -3.29 37.04
N GLN A 24 -20.17 -4.51 37.10
CA GLN A 24 -18.95 -4.85 37.83
C GLN A 24 -17.85 -5.35 36.88
N GLU A 25 -17.93 -4.99 35.59
CA GLU A 25 -16.92 -5.37 34.60
C GLU A 25 -16.79 -6.90 34.38
N GLN A 26 -17.79 -7.66 34.80
CA GLN A 26 -17.74 -9.12 34.90
C GLN A 26 -18.04 -9.86 33.59
N GLY A 27 -18.47 -9.15 32.55
CA GLY A 27 -18.90 -9.78 31.30
C GLY A 27 -17.79 -10.08 30.32
N ILE A 28 -18.18 -10.74 29.25
CA ILE A 28 -17.28 -11.23 28.21
C ILE A 28 -16.64 -10.03 27.50
N THR A 29 -15.31 -10.03 27.47
CA THR A 29 -14.49 -9.00 26.79
C THR A 29 -14.36 -9.26 25.29
N THR A 30 -14.58 -10.50 24.87
CA THR A 30 -14.47 -10.98 23.47
C THR A 30 -15.85 -11.16 22.82
N PRO A 31 -15.99 -10.82 21.53
CA PRO A 31 -17.26 -11.00 20.82
C PRO A 31 -17.57 -12.48 20.59
N LEU A 32 -18.86 -12.85 20.65
CA LEU A 32 -19.29 -14.20 20.28
C LEU A 32 -19.41 -14.30 18.76
N MET A 33 -18.93 -15.41 18.17
CA MET A 33 -19.05 -15.67 16.74
C MET A 33 -20.06 -16.78 16.47
N ALA A 34 -20.96 -16.54 15.52
CA ALA A 34 -21.87 -17.57 15.04
C ALA A 34 -21.13 -18.48 14.03
N LYS A 35 -20.87 -19.73 14.42
CA LYS A 35 -20.31 -20.75 13.54
C LYS A 35 -21.46 -21.50 12.87
N LYS A 36 -21.62 -21.35 11.56
CA LYS A 36 -22.62 -22.09 10.78
C LYS A 36 -22.29 -23.58 10.81
N THR A 37 -23.23 -24.40 11.26
CA THR A 37 -23.06 -25.86 11.34
C THR A 37 -23.84 -26.60 10.25
N ASP A 38 -24.95 -26.03 9.75
CA ASP A 38 -25.73 -26.60 8.65
C ASP A 38 -26.55 -25.52 7.89
N LYS A 39 -27.29 -25.90 6.83
CA LYS A 39 -28.13 -25.04 5.98
C LYS A 39 -29.18 -24.24 6.76
N ARG A 40 -29.62 -24.71 7.94
CA ARG A 40 -30.63 -24.05 8.79
C ARG A 40 -30.17 -23.82 10.24
N GLY A 41 -28.89 -24.04 10.56
CA GLY A 41 -28.40 -23.99 11.94
C GLY A 41 -27.00 -23.40 12.09
N GLY A 42 -26.76 -22.78 13.24
CA GLY A 42 -25.46 -22.31 13.67
C GLY A 42 -25.33 -22.43 15.19
N VAL A 43 -24.09 -22.58 15.66
CA VAL A 43 -23.75 -22.63 17.09
C VAL A 43 -22.99 -21.36 17.43
N ILE A 44 -23.33 -20.75 18.56
CA ILE A 44 -22.61 -19.59 19.10
C ILE A 44 -21.37 -20.13 19.80
N VAL A 45 -20.19 -19.77 19.31
CA VAL A 45 -18.91 -20.21 19.88
C VAL A 45 -18.20 -18.98 20.44
N ALA A 46 -17.60 -19.10 21.62
CA ALA A 46 -16.67 -18.11 22.12
C ALA A 46 -15.51 -18.01 21.12
N SER A 47 -15.23 -16.81 20.60
CA SER A 47 -14.09 -16.66 19.69
C SER A 47 -12.81 -16.97 20.47
N GLU A 48 -12.10 -18.03 20.08
CA GLU A 48 -10.66 -18.12 20.32
C GLU A 48 -10.06 -16.79 19.87
N GLU A 49 -9.10 -16.26 20.64
CA GLU A 49 -8.43 -15.00 20.33
C GLU A 49 -8.15 -14.95 18.84
N VAL A 50 -8.92 -14.13 18.11
CA VAL A 50 -8.55 -13.73 16.77
C VAL A 50 -7.37 -12.81 17.03
N LYS A 51 -6.19 -13.41 17.23
CA LYS A 51 -4.97 -12.84 16.69
C LYS A 51 -5.40 -12.47 15.29
N GLN A 52 -5.57 -11.16 15.04
CA GLN A 52 -5.59 -10.65 13.68
C GLN A 52 -4.52 -11.47 12.98
N PRO A 53 -4.76 -12.04 11.78
CA PRO A 53 -3.67 -12.67 11.08
C PRO A 53 -2.60 -11.58 11.00
N GLU A 54 -1.59 -11.71 11.87
CA GLU A 54 -0.35 -10.98 11.77
C GLU A 54 0.05 -11.42 10.38
N LYS A 55 -0.20 -10.54 9.40
CA LYS A 55 0.29 -10.75 8.05
C LYS A 55 1.77 -10.97 8.32
N LYS A 56 2.21 -12.24 8.26
CA LYS A 56 3.61 -12.59 8.41
C LYS A 56 4.29 -11.64 7.46
N VAL A 57 4.96 -10.64 8.02
CA VAL A 57 5.62 -9.63 7.23
C VAL A 57 6.66 -10.46 6.51
N LYS A 58 6.42 -10.74 5.22
CA LYS A 58 7.43 -11.37 4.39
C LYS A 58 8.64 -10.46 4.59
N SER A 59 9.71 -10.99 5.18
CA SER A 59 10.94 -10.23 5.35
C SER A 59 11.47 -9.99 3.94
N VAL A 60 11.05 -8.88 3.36
CA VAL A 60 11.50 -8.42 2.05
C VAL A 60 12.75 -7.59 2.29
N ASN A 61 13.87 -8.11 1.77
CA ASN A 61 15.13 -7.37 1.77
C ASN A 61 15.06 -6.37 0.62
N PHE A 62 14.99 -5.09 0.97
CA PHE A 62 15.04 -4.00 0.00
C PHE A 62 16.48 -3.53 -0.17
N ASN A 63 16.84 -3.10 -1.38
CA ASN A 63 18.17 -2.55 -1.67
C ASN A 63 18.41 -1.16 -1.05
N MET A 64 17.37 -0.53 -0.49
CA MET A 64 17.45 0.72 0.23
C MET A 64 16.37 0.79 1.32
N PRO A 65 16.53 1.65 2.35
CA PRO A 65 15.52 1.84 3.38
C PRO A 65 14.17 2.28 2.78
N PRO A 66 13.03 1.81 3.32
CA PRO A 66 11.73 2.26 2.87
C PRO A 66 11.56 3.77 2.96
N THR A 67 11.07 4.37 1.87
CA THR A 67 10.69 5.77 1.79
C THR A 67 9.19 5.89 1.51
N ARG A 68 8.65 7.11 1.53
CA ARG A 68 7.29 7.40 1.09
C ARG A 68 7.11 7.41 -0.42
N VAL A 69 8.18 7.33 -1.19
CA VAL A 69 8.14 7.46 -2.66
C VAL A 69 8.47 6.13 -3.31
N VAL A 70 7.55 5.64 -4.15
CA VAL A 70 7.76 4.46 -5.00
C VAL A 70 8.05 4.93 -6.42
N LEU A 71 9.07 4.35 -7.05
CA LEU A 71 9.38 4.49 -8.47
C LEU A 71 8.96 3.20 -9.19
N LEU A 72 8.09 3.33 -10.19
CA LEU A 72 7.75 2.28 -11.14
C LEU A 72 8.48 2.52 -12.46
N ARG A 73 9.06 1.44 -13.00
CA ARG A 73 9.76 1.41 -14.29
C ARG A 73 9.23 0.27 -15.14
N ASN A 74 9.41 0.39 -16.45
CA ASN A 74 8.92 -0.58 -17.43
C ASN A 74 7.40 -0.83 -17.34
N MET A 75 6.62 0.12 -16.82
CA MET A 75 5.16 0.04 -16.82
C MET A 75 4.59 0.38 -18.19
N VAL A 76 5.13 1.42 -18.82
CA VAL A 76 4.85 1.85 -20.20
C VAL A 76 6.16 2.18 -20.92
N GLY A 77 6.16 2.21 -22.24
CA GLY A 77 7.28 2.60 -23.07
C GLY A 77 7.32 4.10 -23.41
N PRO A 78 8.41 4.56 -24.03
CA PRO A 78 8.49 5.94 -24.51
C PRO A 78 7.40 6.18 -25.59
N GLY A 79 6.75 7.34 -25.52
CA GLY A 79 5.62 7.74 -26.36
C GLY A 79 4.28 7.12 -25.98
N GLU A 80 4.23 6.30 -24.92
CA GLU A 80 3.00 5.67 -24.40
C GLU A 80 2.46 6.39 -23.14
N VAL A 81 2.97 7.58 -22.82
CA VAL A 81 2.47 8.44 -21.74
C VAL A 81 1.37 9.33 -22.30
N ASP A 82 0.13 9.14 -21.83
CA ASP A 82 -1.04 9.96 -22.17
C ASP A 82 -1.49 10.83 -20.97
N ASP A 83 -2.53 11.65 -21.20
CA ASP A 83 -3.06 12.59 -20.21
C ASP A 83 -3.84 11.91 -19.06
N ASP A 84 -4.23 10.65 -19.23
CA ASP A 84 -5.04 9.90 -18.26
C ASP A 84 -4.16 9.07 -17.29
N LEU A 85 -2.98 8.65 -17.74
CA LEU A 85 -2.07 7.77 -17.01
C LEU A 85 -1.76 8.23 -15.58
N GLU A 86 -1.54 9.53 -15.35
CA GLU A 86 -1.29 10.06 -14.00
C GLU A 86 -2.49 9.81 -13.07
N GLY A 87 -3.70 10.08 -13.55
CA GLY A 87 -4.94 9.91 -12.81
C GLY A 87 -5.23 8.44 -12.52
N GLU A 88 -5.05 7.56 -13.51
CA GLU A 88 -5.24 6.12 -13.36
C GLU A 88 -4.28 5.52 -12.33
N VAL A 89 -2.98 5.89 -12.40
CA VAL A 89 -1.99 5.44 -11.42
C VAL A 89 -2.33 5.95 -10.03
N ALA A 90 -2.74 7.22 -9.90
CA ALA A 90 -3.13 7.81 -8.62
C ALA A 90 -4.33 7.07 -8.00
N GLU A 91 -5.39 6.86 -8.78
CA GLU A 91 -6.61 6.18 -8.36
C GLU A 91 -6.32 4.74 -7.94
N GLU A 92 -5.63 3.97 -8.79
CA GLU A 92 -5.30 2.57 -8.52
C GLU A 92 -4.41 2.41 -7.28
N CYS A 93 -3.52 3.36 -7.02
CA CYS A 93 -2.63 3.32 -5.86
C CYS A 93 -3.30 3.70 -4.54
N THR A 94 -4.50 4.31 -4.55
CA THR A 94 -5.25 4.63 -3.32
C THR A 94 -5.59 3.40 -2.49
N LYS A 95 -5.65 2.20 -3.10
CA LYS A 95 -5.86 0.93 -2.39
C LYS A 95 -4.76 0.58 -1.38
N PHE A 96 -3.57 1.18 -1.52
CA PHE A 96 -2.44 0.96 -0.63
C PHE A 96 -2.35 2.01 0.48
N GLY A 97 -2.86 3.21 0.25
CA GLY A 97 -2.87 4.32 1.17
C GLY A 97 -3.13 5.67 0.50
N THR A 98 -3.03 6.74 1.27
CA THR A 98 -3.22 8.12 0.78
C THR A 98 -2.08 8.49 -0.18
N VAL A 99 -2.41 8.66 -1.46
CA VAL A 99 -1.50 9.19 -2.48
C VAL A 99 -1.49 10.71 -2.37
N THR A 100 -0.32 11.31 -2.19
CA THR A 100 -0.16 12.77 -2.04
C THR A 100 0.33 13.43 -3.32
N ARG A 101 1.11 12.71 -4.14
CA ARG A 101 1.63 13.22 -5.42
C ARG A 101 1.98 12.07 -6.36
N VAL A 102 1.66 12.22 -7.64
CA VAL A 102 2.17 11.39 -8.72
C VAL A 102 2.96 12.29 -9.67
N LEU A 103 4.10 11.82 -10.17
CA LEU A 103 4.85 12.50 -11.23
C LEU A 103 5.28 11.46 -12.26
N ILE A 104 5.23 11.83 -13.53
CA ILE A 104 5.71 10.99 -14.63
C ILE A 104 6.87 11.74 -15.29
N PHE A 105 8.00 11.05 -15.42
CA PHE A 105 9.17 11.56 -16.13
C PHE A 105 9.50 10.62 -17.27
N GLU A 106 9.46 11.16 -18.49
CA GLU A 106 9.78 10.43 -19.71
C GLU A 106 11.10 10.96 -20.30
N ILE A 107 11.98 10.02 -20.64
CA ILE A 107 13.25 10.28 -21.32
C ILE A 107 13.04 9.99 -22.80
N THR A 108 13.06 11.04 -23.61
CA THR A 108 12.76 10.98 -25.05
C THR A 108 14.01 10.81 -25.93
N GLU A 109 15.16 10.50 -25.32
CA GLU A 109 16.40 10.26 -26.06
C GLU A 109 16.29 8.98 -26.89
N SER A 110 16.54 9.07 -28.19
CA SER A 110 16.29 7.96 -29.14
C SER A 110 17.10 6.70 -28.87
N ASN A 111 18.25 6.81 -28.20
CA ASN A 111 19.10 5.68 -27.87
C ASN A 111 18.83 5.13 -26.46
N PHE A 112 17.93 5.73 -25.70
CA PHE A 112 17.69 5.36 -24.31
C PHE A 112 16.93 4.03 -24.19
N PRO A 113 17.23 3.17 -23.20
CA PRO A 113 16.54 1.90 -23.05
C PRO A 113 15.03 2.09 -22.79
N HIS A 114 14.20 1.52 -23.66
CA HIS A 114 12.73 1.69 -23.60
C HIS A 114 12.12 1.23 -22.26
N ASP A 115 12.73 0.26 -21.60
CA ASP A 115 12.28 -0.28 -20.31
C ASP A 115 12.67 0.62 -19.10
N GLU A 116 13.55 1.59 -19.30
CA GLU A 116 13.96 2.60 -18.31
C GLU A 116 13.48 4.01 -18.67
N ALA A 117 12.95 4.21 -19.90
CA ALA A 117 12.62 5.52 -20.45
C ALA A 117 11.49 6.25 -19.71
N VAL A 118 10.50 5.51 -19.18
CA VAL A 118 9.40 6.09 -18.41
C VAL A 118 9.53 5.73 -16.94
N ARG A 119 9.56 6.77 -16.10
CA ARG A 119 9.68 6.69 -14.64
C ARG A 119 8.44 7.31 -14.01
N ILE A 120 7.65 6.48 -13.33
CA ILE A 120 6.42 6.90 -12.65
C ILE A 120 6.69 6.92 -11.15
N PHE A 121 6.51 8.06 -10.52
CA PHE A 121 6.77 8.29 -9.11
C PHE A 121 5.47 8.48 -8.36
N ILE A 122 5.32 7.76 -7.26
CA ILE A 122 4.13 7.80 -6.43
C ILE A 122 4.56 8.11 -5.00
N GLN A 123 4.19 9.29 -4.50
CA GLN A 123 4.39 9.66 -3.12
C GLN A 123 3.14 9.32 -2.30
N PHE A 124 3.36 8.57 -1.23
CA PHE A 124 2.34 8.28 -0.22
C PHE A 124 2.51 9.20 1.00
N GLU A 125 1.47 9.28 1.82
CA GLU A 125 1.53 9.98 3.10
C GLU A 125 2.52 9.32 4.07
N ARG A 126 2.63 7.99 4.02
CA ARG A 126 3.47 7.19 4.93
C ARG A 126 4.26 6.08 4.23
N ALA A 127 5.46 5.77 4.77
CA ALA A 127 6.36 4.76 4.20
C ALA A 127 5.77 3.34 4.25
N GLU A 128 4.90 3.02 5.21
CA GLU A 128 4.24 1.71 5.27
C GLU A 128 3.22 1.51 4.16
N GLN A 129 2.64 2.60 3.63
CA GLN A 129 1.75 2.55 2.46
C GLN A 129 2.55 2.31 1.19
N ALA A 130 3.66 3.04 1.02
CA ALA A 130 4.63 2.82 -0.06
C ALA A 130 5.19 1.40 -0.08
N THR A 131 5.54 0.86 1.10
CA THR A 131 6.02 -0.53 1.23
C THR A 131 4.98 -1.54 0.73
N LYS A 132 3.70 -1.35 1.08
CA LYS A 132 2.61 -2.21 0.59
C LYS A 132 2.47 -2.12 -0.93
N ALA A 133 2.49 -0.90 -1.47
CA ALA A 133 2.40 -0.67 -2.90
C ALA A 133 3.55 -1.36 -3.64
N LEU A 134 4.79 -1.18 -3.17
CA LEU A 134 5.97 -1.78 -3.78
C LEU A 134 5.87 -3.31 -3.79
N ILE A 135 5.56 -3.95 -2.65
CA ILE A 135 5.43 -5.41 -2.57
C ILE A 135 4.36 -5.94 -3.54
N GLU A 136 3.28 -5.19 -3.73
CA GLU A 136 2.19 -5.62 -4.59
C GLU A 136 2.48 -5.36 -6.07
N LEU A 137 3.14 -4.27 -6.41
CA LEU A 137 3.36 -3.81 -7.78
C LEU A 137 4.62 -4.39 -8.42
N ASP A 138 5.66 -4.68 -7.63
CA ASP A 138 6.90 -5.24 -8.16
C ASP A 138 6.67 -6.62 -8.79
N GLY A 139 7.13 -6.78 -10.02
CA GLY A 139 6.95 -8.02 -10.78
C GLY A 139 5.55 -8.24 -11.34
N ARG A 140 4.61 -7.30 -11.19
CA ARG A 140 3.29 -7.40 -11.83
C ARG A 140 3.37 -7.20 -13.34
N PHE A 141 2.42 -7.84 -14.04
CA PHE A 141 2.25 -7.64 -15.47
C PHE A 141 1.32 -6.46 -15.76
N PHE A 142 1.74 -5.58 -16.66
CA PHE A 142 0.94 -4.46 -17.18
C PHE A 142 1.25 -4.29 -18.67
N GLY A 143 0.22 -4.32 -19.53
CA GLY A 143 0.42 -4.17 -20.99
C GLY A 143 1.41 -5.15 -21.62
N GLY A 144 1.55 -6.37 -21.07
CA GLY A 144 2.55 -7.35 -21.52
C GLY A 144 3.98 -7.11 -21.03
N ARG A 145 4.21 -6.05 -20.23
CA ARG A 145 5.48 -5.74 -19.58
C ARG A 145 5.47 -6.19 -18.11
N ILE A 146 6.65 -6.36 -17.53
CA ILE A 146 6.83 -6.62 -16.09
C ILE A 146 7.26 -5.31 -15.43
N VAL A 147 6.43 -4.83 -14.51
CA VAL A 147 6.70 -3.63 -13.73
C VAL A 147 7.87 -3.89 -12.77
N ARG A 148 8.84 -2.98 -12.77
CA ARG A 148 9.93 -2.95 -11.78
C ARG A 148 9.65 -1.83 -10.80
N ALA A 149 9.40 -2.17 -9.54
CA ALA A 149 9.16 -1.19 -8.48
C ALA A 149 10.38 -1.07 -7.55
N GLY A 150 10.64 0.14 -7.07
CA GLY A 150 11.67 0.42 -6.09
C GLY A 150 11.30 1.62 -5.23
N PHE A 151 11.98 1.79 -4.11
CA PHE A 151 11.88 3.06 -3.39
C PHE A 151 12.67 4.14 -4.13
N TYR A 152 12.30 5.39 -3.89
CA TYR A 152 13.01 6.55 -4.40
C TYR A 152 13.34 7.52 -3.27
N ASP A 153 14.42 8.27 -3.43
CA ASP A 153 14.86 9.24 -2.44
C ASP A 153 13.87 10.42 -2.32
N GLU A 154 13.42 10.71 -1.10
CA GLU A 154 12.39 11.73 -0.88
C GLU A 154 12.91 13.15 -1.11
N GLU A 155 14.19 13.40 -0.86
CA GLU A 155 14.78 14.72 -1.05
C GLU A 155 14.93 15.04 -2.54
N ARG A 156 15.41 14.07 -3.32
CA ARG A 156 15.46 14.17 -4.79
C ARG A 156 14.07 14.36 -5.38
N PHE A 157 13.09 13.56 -4.96
CA PHE A 157 11.71 13.71 -5.39
C PHE A 157 11.15 15.10 -5.06
N GLY A 158 11.39 15.60 -3.85
CA GLY A 158 10.95 16.93 -3.41
C GLY A 158 11.55 18.07 -4.24
N LYS A 159 12.75 17.88 -4.81
CA LYS A 159 13.42 18.84 -5.71
C LYS A 159 13.07 18.64 -7.19
N ASN A 160 12.19 17.70 -7.52
CA ASN A 160 11.92 17.23 -8.88
C ASN A 160 13.20 16.79 -9.62
N ASP A 161 14.22 16.31 -8.89
CA ASP A 161 15.34 15.58 -9.48
C ASP A 161 14.84 14.16 -9.74
N LEU A 162 14.29 13.96 -10.94
CA LEU A 162 13.63 12.72 -11.38
C LEU A 162 14.43 11.95 -12.43
N ALA A 163 15.61 12.44 -12.80
CA ALA A 163 16.46 11.83 -13.80
C ALA A 163 17.25 10.64 -13.22
N PRO A 164 17.64 9.66 -14.04
CA PRO A 164 18.52 8.59 -13.62
C PRO A 164 19.85 9.16 -13.11
N LEU A 165 20.45 8.53 -12.11
CA LEU A 165 21.81 8.87 -11.72
C LEU A 165 22.79 8.38 -12.80
N PRO A 166 23.94 9.07 -12.98
CA PRO A 166 25.01 8.54 -13.82
C PRO A 166 25.39 7.13 -13.37
N ARG A 167 25.38 6.16 -14.30
CA ARG A 167 25.62 4.72 -14.05
C ARG A 167 24.51 3.96 -13.32
N GLU A 168 23.34 4.58 -13.08
CA GLU A 168 22.16 3.84 -12.62
C GLU A 168 21.72 2.82 -13.69
N ILE A 169 21.90 3.19 -14.96
CA ILE A 169 21.52 2.39 -16.11
C ILE A 169 22.80 1.98 -16.84
N PRO A 170 23.06 0.67 -17.03
CA PRO A 170 24.26 0.24 -17.73
C PRO A 170 24.35 0.85 -19.14
N GLY A 171 25.37 1.69 -19.35
CA GLY A 171 25.62 2.36 -20.63
C GLY A 171 25.11 3.80 -20.76
N PHE A 172 24.47 4.36 -19.72
CA PHE A 172 23.95 5.74 -19.66
C PHE A 172 24.33 6.41 -18.33
#